data_AF-A0A534SUC4-F1
#
_entry.id   AF-A0A534SUC4-F1
#
_cell.length_a   1.000
_cell.length_b   1.000
_cell.length_c   1.000
_cell.angle_alpha   90.00
_cell.angle_beta   90.00
_cell.angle_gamma   90.00
#
_symmetry.space_group_name_H-M   'P 1'
#
loop_
_entity.id
_entity.type
_entity.pdbx_description
1 polymer ?
#
loop_
_entity_poly.entity_id
_entity_poly.type
_entity_poly.pdbx_seq_one_letter_code
_entity_poly.pdbx_strand_id
1 'polypeptide(L)'
;MVGSTLPLLPVARAADDPRLPPPDDAALKGEVGDPKSCSYWRHCAIDGFLCACCGGSQSACPPGTEMSPVTWIGTCRHPGDGKDYIISYNDCCGQSLCLRCRCTRTEGEKPVYFTSKNNDLLWCFGTKSRAVNCSVAVVLGVATKS
;
A
#
# COMPACT_ATOMS: atom_id res chain seq x y z
N MET A 1 -32.66 -25.52 -30.96
CA MET A 1 -31.35 -25.30 -30.31
C MET A 1 -31.63 -24.81 -28.90
N VAL A 2 -31.33 -25.60 -27.88
CA VAL A 2 -31.53 -25.21 -26.47
C VAL A 2 -30.26 -24.48 -26.04
N GLY A 3 -30.34 -23.17 -25.86
CA GLY A 3 -29.24 -22.36 -25.35
C GLY A 3 -29.15 -22.50 -23.84
N SER A 4 -28.04 -23.07 -23.36
CA SER A 4 -27.75 -23.13 -21.92
C SER A 4 -27.51 -21.72 -21.39
N THR A 5 -28.45 -21.21 -20.59
CA THR A 5 -28.25 -20.04 -19.75
C THR A 5 -27.36 -20.45 -18.58
N LEU A 6 -26.05 -20.24 -18.70
CA LEU A 6 -25.13 -20.39 -17.56
C LEU A 6 -25.48 -19.32 -16.52
N PRO A 7 -25.83 -19.70 -15.28
CA PRO A 7 -26.03 -18.72 -14.22
C PRO A 7 -24.69 -18.06 -13.93
N LEU A 8 -24.60 -16.75 -14.16
CA LEU A 8 -23.47 -15.97 -13.72
C LEU A 8 -23.49 -15.98 -12.19
N LEU A 9 -22.49 -16.63 -11.59
CA LEU A 9 -22.23 -16.51 -10.17
C LEU A 9 -22.12 -15.02 -9.83
N PRO A 10 -22.85 -14.51 -8.82
CA PRO A 10 -22.75 -13.11 -8.44
C PRO A 10 -21.30 -12.82 -8.09
N VAL A 11 -20.68 -11.90 -8.84
CA VAL A 11 -19.40 -11.31 -8.43
C VAL A 11 -19.72 -10.49 -7.19
N ALA A 12 -19.42 -11.04 -6.02
CA ALA A 12 -19.45 -10.29 -4.78
C ALA A 12 -18.46 -9.14 -4.91
N ARG A 13 -18.94 -7.93 -5.25
CA ARG A 13 -18.14 -6.73 -5.10
C ARG A 13 -17.98 -6.53 -3.60
N ALA A 14 -16.76 -6.62 -3.09
CA ALA A 14 -16.37 -6.17 -1.75
C ALA A 14 -16.46 -4.63 -1.62
N ALA A 15 -17.49 -4.03 -2.20
CA ALA A 15 -17.73 -2.60 -2.23
C ALA A 15 -18.54 -2.12 -1.02
N ASP A 16 -19.28 -3.01 -0.35
CA ASP A 16 -20.25 -2.64 0.69
C ASP A 16 -19.78 -2.87 2.13
N ASP A 17 -18.51 -3.26 2.35
CA ASP A 17 -17.95 -3.17 3.70
C ASP A 17 -17.60 -1.70 3.95
N PRO A 18 -18.22 -1.01 4.94
CA PRO A 18 -17.89 0.38 5.24
C PRO A 18 -16.43 0.43 5.71
N ARG A 19 -15.50 0.65 4.78
CA ARG A 19 -14.10 0.93 5.13
C ARG A 19 -14.14 2.15 6.04
N LEU A 20 -13.85 1.94 7.32
CA LEU A 20 -13.69 3.04 8.26
C LEU A 20 -12.68 4.01 7.63
N PRO A 21 -12.97 5.32 7.65
CA PRO A 21 -12.03 6.28 7.11
C PRO A 21 -10.68 6.09 7.81
N PRO A 22 -9.56 6.22 7.09
CA PRO A 22 -8.25 6.16 7.71
C PRO A 22 -8.15 7.22 8.82
N PRO A 23 -7.32 6.98 9.86
CA PRO A 23 -7.06 7.98 10.88
C PRO A 23 -6.64 9.32 10.27
N ASP A 24 -7.05 10.41 10.91
CA ASP A 24 -6.59 11.74 10.54
C ASP A 24 -5.14 11.94 11.00
N ASP A 25 -4.21 11.85 10.05
CA ASP A 25 -2.80 12.06 10.31
C ASP A 25 -2.47 13.52 10.65
N ALA A 26 -3.34 14.49 10.34
CA ALA A 26 -3.08 15.91 10.60
C ALA A 26 -2.95 16.24 12.10
N ALA A 27 -3.51 15.38 12.96
CA ALA A 27 -3.37 15.49 14.40
C ALA A 27 -1.99 15.00 14.92
N LEU A 28 -1.24 14.25 14.11
CA LEU A 28 0.08 13.73 14.47
C LEU A 28 1.15 14.80 14.27
N LYS A 29 1.94 15.07 15.31
CA LYS A 29 3.02 16.07 15.26
C LYS A 29 4.36 15.43 14.89
N GLY A 30 5.15 16.15 14.10
CA GLY A 30 6.50 15.73 13.71
C GLY A 30 6.50 14.63 12.65
N GLU A 31 7.60 13.90 12.57
CA GLU A 31 7.85 12.94 11.49
C GLU A 31 6.85 11.77 11.43
N VAL A 32 6.26 11.39 12.57
CA VAL A 32 5.28 10.30 12.65
C VAL A 32 4.00 10.59 11.88
N GLY A 33 3.71 11.87 11.62
CA GLY A 33 2.58 12.36 10.81
C GLY A 33 2.97 12.89 9.43
N ASP A 34 4.25 12.85 9.05
CA ASP A 34 4.74 13.40 7.78
C ASP A 34 4.92 12.30 6.72
N PRO A 35 4.07 12.22 5.67
CA PRO A 35 4.21 11.27 4.57
C PRO A 35 5.56 11.26 3.83
N LYS A 36 6.43 12.26 4.05
CA LYS A 36 7.76 12.33 3.45
C LYS A 36 8.87 11.80 4.36
N SER A 37 8.55 11.38 5.58
CA SER A 37 9.51 10.76 6.51
C SER A 37 9.43 9.23 6.50
N CYS A 38 10.56 8.56 6.66
CA CYS A 38 10.60 7.12 6.91
C CYS A 38 9.97 6.75 8.27
N SER A 39 9.97 7.68 9.24
CA SER A 39 9.40 7.51 10.58
C SER A 39 7.87 7.62 10.60
N TYR A 40 7.24 8.03 9.50
CA TYR A 40 5.80 8.07 9.35
C TYR A 40 5.18 6.72 9.68
N TRP A 41 4.08 6.72 10.43
CA TRP A 41 3.57 5.50 11.04
C TRP A 41 3.14 4.45 10.00
N ARG A 42 2.65 4.88 8.82
CA ARG A 42 2.25 3.95 7.74
C ARG A 42 3.42 3.31 7.02
N HIS A 43 4.66 3.74 7.26
CA HIS A 43 5.86 3.23 6.57
C HIS A 43 6.53 2.07 7.30
N CYS A 44 5.87 1.41 8.25
CA CYS A 44 6.49 0.40 9.11
C CYS A 44 7.08 -0.81 8.36
N ALA A 45 6.70 -1.07 7.13
CA ALA A 45 7.27 -2.15 6.32
C ALA A 45 7.52 -1.72 4.87
N ILE A 46 7.69 -0.42 4.63
CA ILE A 46 7.94 0.10 3.27
C ILE A 46 9.38 -0.17 2.86
N ASP A 47 9.61 -0.54 1.59
CA ASP A 47 10.91 -0.48 0.94
C ASP A 47 10.79 0.25 -0.38
N GLY A 48 11.79 1.08 -0.70
CA GLY A 48 11.87 1.87 -1.92
C GLY A 48 11.75 3.37 -1.66
N PHE A 49 11.16 4.09 -2.59
CA PHE A 49 11.05 5.55 -2.56
C PHE A 49 9.63 5.97 -2.21
N LEU A 50 9.47 6.97 -1.33
CA LEU A 50 8.14 7.43 -0.92
C LEU A 50 7.47 8.25 -2.03
N CYS A 51 6.30 7.83 -2.52
CA CYS A 51 5.60 8.56 -3.58
C CYS A 51 5.21 10.00 -3.22
N ALA A 52 5.06 10.31 -1.94
CA ALA A 52 4.84 11.68 -1.44
C ALA A 52 6.00 12.65 -1.76
N CYS A 53 7.20 12.13 -2.07
CA CYS A 53 8.36 12.92 -2.51
C CYS A 53 8.47 13.03 -4.04
N CYS A 54 7.57 12.37 -4.78
CA CYS A 54 7.69 12.13 -6.21
C CYS A 54 6.53 12.73 -7.02
N GLY A 55 5.74 13.61 -6.41
CA GLY A 55 4.54 14.21 -7.03
C GLY A 55 3.25 13.41 -6.82
N GLY A 56 3.31 12.32 -6.06
CA GLY A 56 2.15 11.61 -5.53
C GLY A 56 1.84 12.02 -4.09
N SER A 57 1.15 11.15 -3.37
CA SER A 57 0.87 11.28 -1.94
C SER A 57 1.16 9.95 -1.21
N GLN A 58 0.83 9.85 0.07
CA GLN A 58 0.86 8.58 0.81
C GLN A 58 -0.10 7.53 0.23
N SER A 59 -1.08 7.91 -0.59
CA SER A 59 -2.10 6.98 -1.09
C SER A 59 -2.46 7.18 -2.56
N ALA A 60 -1.70 7.99 -3.30
CA ALA A 60 -1.92 8.26 -4.71
C ALA A 60 -0.58 8.26 -5.46
N CYS A 61 -0.56 7.59 -6.61
CA CYS A 61 0.63 7.53 -7.44
C CYS A 61 0.93 8.88 -8.13
N PRO A 62 2.21 9.18 -8.41
CA PRO A 62 2.58 10.33 -9.23
C PRO A 62 1.94 10.31 -10.62
N PRO A 63 1.66 11.47 -11.22
CA PRO A 63 1.18 11.54 -12.60
C PRO A 63 2.08 10.77 -13.59
N GLY A 64 1.46 9.99 -14.48
CA GLY A 64 2.19 9.21 -15.50
C GLY A 64 2.74 7.87 -15.00
N THR A 65 2.51 7.51 -13.74
CA THR A 65 2.74 6.16 -13.20
C THR A 65 1.43 5.39 -13.06
N GLU A 66 1.52 4.06 -12.97
CA GLU A 66 0.38 3.14 -12.81
C GLU A 66 0.49 2.43 -11.46
N MET A 67 -0.52 2.53 -10.60
CA MET A 67 -0.54 1.81 -9.32
C MET A 67 -0.62 0.29 -9.56
N SER A 68 0.18 -0.49 -8.85
CA SER A 68 0.13 -1.94 -8.90
C SER A 68 -1.20 -2.47 -8.33
N PRO A 69 -1.85 -3.45 -8.99
CA PRO A 69 -3.06 -4.08 -8.46
C PRO A 69 -2.77 -5.08 -7.34
N VAL A 70 -1.50 -5.49 -7.17
CA VAL A 70 -1.05 -6.36 -6.08
C VAL A 70 0.01 -5.66 -5.23
N THR A 71 0.19 -6.15 -4.01
CA THR A 71 0.88 -5.44 -2.93
C THR A 71 1.45 -6.42 -1.91
N TRP A 72 2.50 -6.02 -1.21
CA TRP A 72 2.78 -6.54 0.14
C TRP A 72 2.01 -5.72 1.17
N ILE A 73 1.84 -6.27 2.37
CA ILE A 73 1.14 -5.61 3.46
C ILE A 73 1.99 -5.53 4.72
N GLY A 74 1.76 -4.46 5.49
CA GLY A 74 2.30 -4.28 6.83
C GLY A 74 1.18 -4.15 7.85
N THR A 75 1.51 -4.43 9.11
CA THR A 75 0.61 -4.17 10.25
C THR A 75 1.27 -3.10 11.10
N CYS A 76 0.83 -1.85 10.93
CA CYS A 76 1.48 -0.69 11.54
C CYS A 76 0.65 -0.13 12.69
N ARG A 77 1.33 0.17 13.80
CA ARG A 77 0.74 0.80 14.98
C ARG A 77 0.52 2.30 14.73
N HIS A 78 -0.73 2.76 14.81
CA HIS A 78 -1.03 4.19 14.75
C HIS A 78 -0.78 4.86 16.12
N PRO A 79 0.04 5.92 16.20
CA PRO A 79 0.46 6.50 17.47
C PRO A 79 -0.63 7.31 18.18
N GLY A 80 -1.64 7.82 17.46
CA GLY A 80 -2.68 8.68 18.04
C GLY A 80 -3.79 7.91 18.79
N ASP A 81 -4.15 6.72 18.32
CA ASP A 81 -5.24 5.91 18.89
C ASP A 81 -4.77 4.56 19.46
N GLY A 82 -3.50 4.19 19.23
CA GLY A 82 -2.99 2.91 19.66
C GLY A 82 -3.79 1.74 19.07
N LYS A 83 -4.12 1.78 17.77
CA LYS A 83 -4.62 0.61 17.03
C LYS A 83 -3.60 0.18 16.00
N ASP A 84 -3.65 -1.09 15.64
CA ASP A 84 -2.87 -1.63 14.53
C ASP A 84 -3.71 -1.56 13.26
N TYR A 85 -3.11 -1.11 12.16
CA TYR A 85 -3.78 -0.99 10.86
C TYR A 85 -3.05 -1.82 9.82
N ILE A 86 -3.82 -2.41 8.90
CA ILE A 86 -3.28 -3.05 7.71
C ILE A 86 -2.97 -1.97 6.67
N ILE A 87 -1.70 -1.89 6.28
CA ILE A 87 -1.22 -0.99 5.23
C ILE A 87 -0.90 -1.80 3.99
N SER A 88 -1.42 -1.36 2.85
CA SER A 88 -1.10 -1.83 1.51
C SER A 88 -0.01 -0.95 0.92
N TYR A 89 1.13 -1.55 0.58
CA TYR A 89 2.22 -0.88 -0.09
C TYR A 89 2.21 -1.19 -1.59
N ASN A 90 1.40 -0.43 -2.33
CA ASN A 90 1.35 -0.57 -3.77
C ASN A 90 2.52 0.18 -4.40
N ASP A 91 3.18 -0.45 -5.37
CA ASP A 91 4.18 0.23 -6.18
C ASP A 91 3.48 1.09 -7.23
N CYS A 92 4.06 2.25 -7.53
CA CYS A 92 3.72 3.06 -8.67
C CYS A 92 4.73 2.75 -9.79
N CYS A 93 4.20 2.29 -10.92
CA CYS A 93 4.94 1.57 -11.94
C CYS A 93 4.99 2.33 -13.27
N GLY A 94 5.89 1.90 -14.16
CA GLY A 94 5.96 2.37 -15.55
C GLY A 94 6.86 3.56 -15.82
N GLN A 95 7.60 4.02 -14.82
CA GLN A 95 8.65 5.04 -14.95
C GLN A 95 9.91 4.60 -14.21
N SER A 96 11.02 5.31 -14.44
CA SER A 96 12.26 5.11 -13.69
C SER A 96 12.09 5.42 -12.20
N LEU A 97 12.97 4.87 -11.37
CA LEU A 97 13.02 5.14 -9.93
C LEU A 97 12.99 6.64 -9.63
N CYS A 98 12.20 7.05 -8.62
CA CYS A 98 12.10 8.45 -8.21
C CYS A 98 13.40 9.01 -7.61
N LEU A 99 14.19 8.16 -6.93
CA LEU A 99 15.44 8.52 -6.28
C LEU A 99 15.32 9.60 -5.18
N ARG A 100 14.14 9.77 -4.57
CA ARG A 100 13.90 10.68 -3.43
C ARG A 100 13.28 9.95 -2.26
N CYS A 101 13.66 10.32 -1.04
CA CYS A 101 13.11 9.75 0.19
C CYS A 101 13.19 8.21 0.17
N ARG A 102 14.41 7.67 0.03
CA ARG A 102 14.63 6.22 0.14
C ARG A 102 14.35 5.81 1.59
N CYS A 103 13.48 4.84 1.76
CA CYS A 103 13.17 4.23 3.04
C CYS A 103 13.24 2.71 2.91
N THR A 104 13.69 2.06 3.99
CA THR A 104 13.62 0.61 4.15
C THR A 104 13.30 0.34 5.61
N ARG A 105 12.12 -0.22 5.86
CA ARG A 105 11.60 -0.61 7.18
C ARG A 105 11.00 -2.01 7.06
N THR A 106 11.11 -2.81 8.11
CA THR A 106 10.90 -4.27 8.04
C THR A 106 10.11 -4.81 9.23
N GLU A 107 9.34 -3.96 9.90
CA GLU A 107 8.52 -4.35 11.05
C GLU A 107 7.46 -5.37 10.63
N GLY A 108 7.63 -6.62 11.09
CA GLY A 108 6.73 -7.72 10.77
C GLY A 108 6.89 -8.31 9.36
N GLU A 109 7.93 -7.88 8.63
CA GLU A 109 8.36 -8.44 7.34
C GLU A 109 8.64 -9.95 7.47
N LYS A 110 8.44 -10.69 6.38
CA LYS A 110 8.68 -12.14 6.31
C LYS A 110 9.43 -12.49 5.03
N PRO A 111 10.27 -13.55 5.05
CA PRO A 111 10.98 -13.99 3.85
C PRO A 111 10.04 -14.33 2.69
N VAL A 112 10.59 -14.38 1.48
CA VAL A 112 9.87 -14.55 0.20
C VAL A 112 8.82 -15.67 0.15
N TYR A 113 8.98 -16.76 0.92
CA TYR A 113 7.99 -17.85 0.99
C TYR A 113 6.67 -17.43 1.67
N PHE A 114 6.65 -16.30 2.39
CA PHE A 114 5.45 -15.62 2.88
C PHE A 114 5.30 -14.30 2.13
N THR A 115 5.04 -14.41 0.83
CA THR A 115 5.18 -13.31 -0.13
C THR A 115 4.36 -12.08 0.25
N SER A 116 3.15 -12.23 0.79
CA SER A 116 2.30 -11.09 1.17
C SER A 116 2.89 -10.15 2.24
N LYS A 117 3.97 -10.56 2.93
CA LYS A 117 4.71 -9.72 3.89
C LYS A 117 6.19 -9.55 3.54
N ASN A 118 6.59 -9.84 2.30
CA ASN A 118 7.95 -9.61 1.83
C ASN A 118 8.03 -8.32 1.01
N ASN A 119 8.91 -7.42 1.39
CA ASN A 119 9.08 -6.12 0.74
C ASN A 119 10.31 -6.05 -0.20
N ASP A 120 11.05 -7.15 -0.36
CA ASP A 120 12.20 -7.22 -1.29
C ASP A 120 11.78 -7.40 -2.75
N LEU A 121 10.53 -7.80 -3.00
CA LEU A 121 9.99 -7.97 -4.36
C LEU A 121 9.59 -6.62 -4.97
N LEU A 122 9.69 -6.53 -6.29
CA LEU A 122 9.12 -5.43 -7.07
C LEU A 122 7.66 -5.78 -7.40
N TRP A 123 6.71 -5.07 -6.79
CA TRP A 123 5.29 -5.42 -6.77
C TRP A 123 4.47 -4.89 -7.95
N CYS A 124 5.12 -4.48 -9.03
CA CYS A 124 4.49 -4.10 -10.31
C CYS A 124 3.92 -5.28 -11.12
N PHE A 125 3.40 -6.33 -10.47
CA PHE A 125 2.70 -7.40 -11.18
C PHE A 125 1.31 -6.92 -11.61
N GLY A 126 0.93 -7.20 -12.86
CA GLY A 126 -0.38 -6.81 -13.38
C GLY A 126 -0.47 -5.37 -13.91
N THR A 127 0.61 -4.59 -13.90
CA THR A 127 0.72 -3.29 -14.58
C THR A 127 1.27 -3.46 -16.01
N LYS A 128 1.20 -2.40 -16.82
CA LYS A 128 1.75 -2.40 -18.19
C LYS A 128 3.27 -2.54 -18.25
N SER A 129 3.96 -2.07 -17.22
CA SER A 129 5.43 -2.12 -17.11
C SER A 129 5.86 -2.43 -15.69
N ARG A 130 6.88 -3.29 -15.56
CA ARG A 130 7.42 -3.74 -14.28
C ARG A 130 8.47 -2.79 -13.67
N ALA A 131 8.72 -1.65 -14.30
CA ALA A 131 9.63 -0.65 -13.75
C ALA A 131 8.98 0.03 -12.54
N VAL A 132 9.55 -0.14 -11.35
CA VAL A 132 9.11 0.53 -10.13
C VAL A 132 9.63 1.97 -10.11
N ASN A 133 8.78 2.92 -9.73
CA ASN A 133 9.14 4.32 -9.53
C ASN A 133 9.26 4.63 -8.02
N CYS A 134 8.19 4.39 -7.27
CA CYS A 134 8.02 4.68 -5.84
C CYS A 134 6.92 3.78 -5.26
N SER A 135 6.71 3.80 -3.95
CA SER A 135 5.64 3.05 -3.28
C SER A 135 4.73 3.97 -2.46
N VAL A 136 3.43 3.67 -2.43
CA VAL A 136 2.42 4.32 -1.56
C VAL A 136 2.22 3.49 -0.28
N ALA A 137 1.49 4.03 0.69
CA ALA A 137 1.14 3.40 1.96
C ALA A 137 -0.36 3.61 2.27
N VAL A 138 -1.20 2.80 1.63
CA VAL A 138 -2.68 2.91 1.69
C VAL A 138 -3.20 2.14 2.90
N VAL A 139 -4.01 2.80 3.74
CA VAL A 139 -4.70 2.12 4.85
C VAL A 139 -5.84 1.29 4.31
N LEU A 140 -5.84 -0.01 4.59
CA LEU A 140 -6.94 -0.92 4.24
C LEU A 140 -8.00 -1.00 5.36
N GLY A 141 -7.58 -0.88 6.62
CA GLY A 141 -8.46 -0.95 7.78
C GLY A 141 -7.73 -1.28 9.08
N VAL A 142 -8.46 -1.36 10.18
CA VAL A 142 -7.94 -1.79 11.49
C VAL A 142 -7.64 -3.29 11.42
N ALA A 143 -6.47 -3.70 11.91
CA ALA A 143 -6.11 -5.10 12.03
C ALA A 143 -6.98 -5.75 13.13
N THR A 144 -7.87 -6.65 12.75
CA THR A 144 -8.53 -7.56 13.69
C THR A 144 -7.58 -8.70 14.01
N LYS A 145 -7.50 -9.10 15.29
CA LYS A 145 -6.78 -10.34 15.65
C LYS A 145 -7.34 -11.48 14.80
N SER A 146 -6.45 -12.17 14.10
CA SER A 146 -6.74 -13.48 13.53
C SER A 146 -6.44 -14.57 14.54
#